data_AF-A0A1A6GWS0-F1
#
_entry.id   AF-A0A1A6GWS0-F1
#
_cell.length_a   1.000
_cell.length_b   1.000
_cell.length_c   1.000
_cell.angle_alpha   90.00
_cell.angle_beta   90.00
_cell.angle_gamma   90.00
#
_symmetry.space_group_name_H-M   'P 1'
#
loop_
_entity.id
_entity.type
_entity.pdbx_description
1 polymer ?
#
loop_
_entity_poly.entity_id
_entity_poly.type
_entity_poly.pdbx_seq_one_letter_code
_entity_poly.pdbx_strand_id
1 'polypeptide(L)'
;MYSHKQKKILHVIHPPTFRWLLRQPKYPRKSVPRRNKLDHYASAVKKIEDNNTLVFIVDVKASKHELKQAGKKLYDTDVAKVSILKGLMERR
;
A
#
# COMPACT_ATOMS: atom_id res chain seq x y z
N MET A 1 40.12 -41.67 -45.62
CA MET A 1 40.49 -40.71 -44.56
C MET A 1 39.29 -40.60 -43.62
N TYR A 2 39.44 -41.06 -42.38
CA TYR A 2 38.33 -41.07 -41.41
C TYR A 2 38.08 -39.64 -40.90
N SER A 3 36.84 -39.16 -41.01
CA SER A 3 36.41 -37.88 -40.43
C SER A 3 36.01 -38.11 -38.98
N HIS A 4 36.84 -37.64 -38.05
CA HIS A 4 36.55 -37.70 -36.62
C HIS A 4 35.45 -36.68 -36.26
N LYS A 5 34.24 -37.16 -35.92
CA LYS A 5 33.20 -36.32 -35.33
C LYS A 5 33.55 -36.03 -33.87
N GLN A 6 33.83 -34.77 -33.53
CA GLN A 6 34.00 -34.36 -32.14
C GLN A 6 32.64 -34.44 -31.40
N LYS A 7 32.60 -35.18 -30.30
CA LYS A 7 31.44 -35.23 -29.40
C LYS A 7 31.49 -34.00 -28.49
N LYS A 8 30.43 -33.17 -28.50
CA LYS A 8 30.28 -32.09 -27.51
C LYS A 8 29.96 -32.72 -26.16
N ILE A 9 30.78 -32.43 -25.15
CA ILE A 9 30.52 -32.80 -23.76
C ILE A 9 29.29 -31.99 -23.31
N LEU A 10 28.19 -32.69 -22.97
CA LEU A 10 27.03 -32.05 -22.35
C LEU A 10 27.41 -31.67 -20.91
N HIS A 11 27.92 -30.45 -20.72
CA HIS A 11 27.79 -29.79 -19.44
C HIS A 11 26.32 -29.46 -19.20
N VAL A 12 25.88 -29.43 -17.94
CA VAL A 12 24.51 -29.08 -17.54
C VAL A 12 24.14 -27.72 -18.16
N ILE A 13 23.39 -27.74 -19.26
CA ILE A 13 22.90 -26.54 -19.93
C ILE A 13 21.69 -26.07 -19.13
N HIS A 14 21.85 -25.01 -18.35
CA HIS A 14 20.70 -24.31 -17.79
C HIS A 14 19.87 -23.76 -18.95
N PRO A 15 18.54 -23.94 -18.96
CA PRO A 15 17.70 -23.40 -20.01
C PRO A 15 17.92 -21.88 -20.08
N PRO A 16 18.09 -21.30 -21.28
CA PRO A 16 18.28 -19.86 -21.42
C PRO A 16 17.09 -19.16 -20.76
N THR A 17 17.37 -18.15 -19.95
CA THR A 17 16.34 -17.40 -19.22
C THR A 17 15.34 -16.84 -20.22
N PHE A 18 14.14 -17.42 -20.23
CA PHE A 18 13.05 -16.99 -21.08
C PHE A 18 12.71 -15.54 -20.71
N ARG A 19 12.81 -14.62 -21.68
CA ARG A 19 12.55 -13.20 -21.44
C ARG A 19 11.04 -13.00 -21.40
N TRP A 20 10.46 -13.04 -20.21
CA TRP A 20 9.04 -12.73 -20.01
C TRP A 20 8.80 -11.27 -20.44
N LEU A 21 8.18 -11.07 -21.61
CA LEU A 21 7.85 -9.75 -22.11
C LEU A 21 6.81 -9.08 -21.19
N LEU A 22 7.01 -7.80 -20.90
CA LEU A 22 6.00 -7.01 -20.18
C LEU A 22 4.72 -6.95 -21.01
N ARG A 23 3.57 -7.12 -20.35
CA ARG A 23 2.26 -7.02 -21.02
C ARG A 23 2.06 -5.58 -21.54
N GLN A 24 1.77 -5.45 -22.83
CA GLN A 24 1.37 -4.20 -23.47
C GLN A 24 -0.11 -4.31 -23.92
N PRO A 25 -1.07 -3.96 -23.05
CA PRO A 25 -2.48 -4.07 -23.40
C PRO A 25 -2.87 -3.00 -24.44
N LYS A 26 -3.65 -3.37 -25.46
CA LYS A 26 -4.16 -2.45 -26.48
C LYS A 26 -5.19 -1.46 -25.93
N TYR A 27 -5.81 -1.77 -24.79
CA TYR A 27 -6.87 -0.97 -24.17
C TYR A 27 -6.82 -1.10 -22.64
N PRO A 28 -7.23 -0.06 -21.90
CA PRO A 28 -7.25 -0.10 -20.45
C PRO A 28 -8.34 -1.06 -19.95
N ARG A 29 -8.08 -1.77 -18.83
CA ARG A 29 -9.06 -2.70 -18.23
C ARG A 29 -10.28 -1.99 -17.62
N LYS A 30 -10.16 -0.69 -17.35
CA LYS A 30 -11.24 0.17 -16.83
C LYS A 30 -11.17 1.50 -17.57
N SER A 31 -12.32 2.03 -17.97
CA SER A 31 -12.40 3.34 -18.64
C SER A 31 -12.04 4.49 -17.71
N VAL A 32 -12.36 4.37 -16.41
CA VAL A 32 -12.12 5.41 -15.41
C VAL A 32 -11.25 4.84 -14.27
N PRO A 33 -10.22 5.58 -13.81
CA PRO A 33 -9.46 5.19 -12.62
C PRO A 33 -10.34 5.21 -11.37
N ARG A 34 -10.10 4.26 -10.47
CA ARG A 34 -10.86 4.17 -9.22
C ARG A 34 -10.47 5.33 -8.29
N ARG A 35 -11.45 6.06 -7.78
CA ARG A 35 -11.25 7.05 -6.70
C ARG A 35 -10.95 6.35 -5.38
N ASN A 36 -10.10 6.96 -4.56
CA ASN A 36 -9.91 6.51 -3.18
C ASN A 36 -11.25 6.64 -2.43
N LYS A 37 -11.61 5.63 -1.63
CA LYS A 37 -12.85 5.62 -0.84
C LYS A 37 -12.63 6.14 0.58
N LEU A 38 -11.38 6.20 1.04
CA LEU A 38 -11.01 6.80 2.32
C LEU A 38 -10.87 8.30 2.09
N ASP A 39 -12.01 8.99 2.02
CA ASP A 39 -12.01 10.43 1.84
C ASP A 39 -11.44 11.12 3.08
N HIS A 40 -10.68 12.18 2.84
CA HIS A 40 -9.80 12.85 3.81
C HIS A 40 -10.50 13.51 5.01
N TYR A 41 -11.84 13.43 5.13
CA TYR A 41 -12.63 14.27 6.05
C TYR A 41 -13.84 13.56 6.71
N ALA A 42 -13.83 12.24 6.86
CA ALA A 42 -14.91 11.57 7.59
C ALA A 42 -14.65 11.64 9.12
N SER A 43 -15.23 12.68 9.73
CA SER A 43 -15.49 12.88 11.17
C SER A 43 -14.31 13.09 12.12
N ALA A 44 -13.58 14.21 11.96
CA ALA A 44 -12.79 14.78 13.05
C ALA A 44 -13.68 15.71 13.90
N VAL A 45 -14.32 15.19 14.95
CA VAL A 45 -15.08 16.02 15.90
C VAL A 45 -14.50 15.91 17.31
N LYS A 46 -13.67 16.92 17.60
CA LYS A 46 -13.38 17.66 18.86
C LYS A 46 -13.41 16.96 20.24
N LYS A 47 -12.40 17.38 21.04
CA LYS A 47 -12.23 17.41 22.53
C LYS A 47 -11.45 16.19 23.08
N ILE A 48 -10.44 16.31 23.96
CA ILE A 48 -10.13 17.25 25.06
C ILE A 48 -8.58 17.41 25.16
N GLU A 49 -8.07 18.60 25.50
CA GLU A 49 -6.65 18.84 25.81
C GLU A 49 -6.33 18.52 27.27
N ASP A 50 -6.39 17.25 27.65
CA ASP A 50 -5.70 16.80 28.85
C ASP A 50 -4.47 16.02 28.37
N ASN A 51 -3.28 16.58 28.57
CA ASN A 51 -1.96 16.00 28.23
C ASN A 51 -1.56 15.95 26.74
N ASN A 52 -1.83 16.98 25.93
CA ASN A 52 -1.38 17.07 24.53
C ASN A 52 -1.80 15.88 23.63
N THR A 53 -2.84 15.13 24.01
CA THR A 53 -3.34 13.97 23.25
C THR A 53 -4.68 14.26 22.61
N LEU A 54 -4.77 14.07 21.30
CA LEU A 54 -6.02 14.18 20.55
C LEU A 54 -6.61 12.78 20.29
N VAL A 55 -7.88 12.58 20.63
CA VAL A 55 -8.63 11.35 20.37
C VAL A 55 -9.59 11.56 19.21
N PHE A 56 -9.53 10.69 18.20
CA PHE A 56 -10.37 10.75 17.00
C PHE A 56 -11.18 9.47 16.85
N ILE A 57 -12.45 9.60 16.42
CA ILE A 57 -13.24 8.48 15.93
C ILE A 57 -12.99 8.38 14.42
N VAL A 58 -12.50 7.23 13.97
CA VAL A 58 -12.00 7.02 12.60
C VAL A 58 -12.54 5.71 12.03
N ASP A 59 -12.54 5.59 10.69
CA ASP A 59 -12.88 4.34 10.03
C ASP A 59 -11.94 3.21 10.51
N VAL A 60 -12.50 2.01 10.70
CA VAL A 60 -11.78 0.79 11.09
C VAL A 60 -10.64 0.45 10.12
N LYS A 61 -10.73 0.90 8.86
CA LYS A 61 -9.73 0.69 7.81
C LYS A 61 -8.61 1.73 7.79
N ALA A 62 -8.71 2.81 8.57
CA ALA A 62 -7.70 3.85 8.59
C ALA A 62 -6.36 3.35 9.14
N SER A 63 -5.28 3.67 8.44
CA SER A 63 -3.92 3.36 8.87
C SER A 63 -3.30 4.48 9.70
N LYS A 64 -2.34 4.16 10.57
CA LYS A 64 -1.64 5.16 11.40
C LYS A 64 -0.96 6.27 10.57
N HIS A 65 -0.50 5.95 9.37
CA HIS A 65 0.15 6.92 8.47
C HIS A 65 -0.86 7.92 7.91
N GLU A 66 -2.02 7.45 7.46
CA GLU A 66 -3.12 8.32 7.01
C GLU A 66 -3.59 9.23 8.14
N LEU A 67 -3.72 8.70 9.35
CA LEU A 67 -4.10 9.49 10.53
C LEU A 67 -3.07 10.55 10.90
N LYS A 68 -1.77 10.23 10.83
CA LYS A 68 -0.71 11.22 11.05
C LYS A 68 -0.74 12.34 10.01
N GLN A 69 -0.96 11.99 8.74
CA GLN A 69 -1.09 12.98 7.67
C GLN A 69 -2.36 13.82 7.81
N ALA A 70 -3.49 13.20 8.17
CA ALA A 70 -4.74 13.89 8.41
C ALA A 70 -4.62 14.86 9.59
N GLY A 71 -4.01 14.44 10.71
CA GLY A 71 -3.75 15.32 11.85
C GLY A 71 -2.92 16.54 11.46
N LYS A 72 -1.86 16.35 10.67
CA LYS A 72 -1.05 17.46 10.16
C LYS A 72 -1.82 18.38 9.22
N LYS A 73 -2.68 17.87 8.34
CA LYS A 73 -3.46 18.71 7.41
C LYS A 73 -4.63 19.43 8.07
N LEU A 74 -5.23 18.84 9.09
CA LEU A 74 -6.43 19.37 9.73
C LEU A 74 -6.11 20.41 10.81
N TYR A 75 -4.98 20.26 11.48
CA TYR A 75 -4.62 21.09 12.63
C TYR A 75 -3.24 21.76 12.50
N ASP A 76 -2.53 21.56 11.38
CA ASP A 76 -1.15 22.03 11.15
C ASP A 76 -0.16 21.64 12.27
N THR A 77 -0.49 20.59 13.04
CA THR A 77 0.32 20.09 14.15
C THR A 77 1.13 18.87 13.75
N ASP A 78 2.40 18.84 14.12
CA ASP A 78 3.24 17.65 13.98
C ASP A 78 2.88 16.58 15.03
N VAL A 79 2.47 15.41 14.56
CA VAL A 79 2.06 14.30 15.44
C VAL A 79 3.26 13.40 15.77
N ALA A 80 3.59 13.29 17.05
CA ALA A 80 4.68 12.45 17.53
C ALA A 80 4.36 10.94 17.39
N LYS A 81 3.23 10.50 17.94
CA LYS A 81 2.82 9.08 17.98
C LYS A 81 1.31 8.96 17.75
N VAL A 82 0.91 7.94 16.98
CA VAL A 82 -0.50 7.57 16.76
C VAL A 82 -0.77 6.18 17.32
N SER A 83 -1.79 6.09 18.17
CA SER A 83 -2.31 4.83 18.73
C SER A 83 -3.73 4.62 18.20
N ILE A 84 -4.06 3.39 17.78
CA ILE A 84 -5.41 3.02 17.31
C ILE A 84 -6.00 2.06 18.33
N LEU A 85 -7.18 2.39 18.84
CA LEU A 85 -7.95 1.56 19.75
C LEU A 85 -9.15 0.98 18.98
N LYS A 86 -9.15 -0.34 18.76
CA LYS A 86 -10.28 -1.05 18.17
C LYS A 86 -11.20 -1.49 19.31
N GLY A 87 -12.36 -0.84 19.47
CA GLY A 87 -13.34 -1.26 20.47
C GLY A 87 -14.03 -0.14 21.25
N LEU A 88 -13.68 1.14 21.05
CA LEU A 88 -14.31 2.27 21.76
C LEU A 88 -15.72 2.63 21.26
N MET A 89 -16.33 1.81 20.39
CA MET A 89 -17.69 2.01 19.94
C MET A 89 -18.56 0.90 20.54
N GLU A 90 -18.87 1.06 21.82
CA GLU A 90 -19.86 0.20 22.49
C GLU A 90 -21.26 0.51 21.92
N ARG A 91 -22.04 -0.56 21.75
CA ARG A 91 -23.24 -0.74 20.93
C ARG A 91 -24.30 0.38 21.02
N ARG A 92 -24.96 0.65 19.89
CA ARG A 92 -26.39 1.01 19.85
C ARG A 92 -27.16 -0.16 19.25
#